data_AF-A0AAW1J3M7-F1
#
_entry.id   AF-A0AAW1J3M7-F1
#
_cell.length_a   1.000
_cell.length_b   1.000
_cell.length_c   1.000
_cell.angle_alpha   90.00
_cell.angle_beta   90.00
_cell.angle_gamma   90.00
#
_symmetry.space_group_name_H-M   'P 1'
#
loop_
_entity.id
_entity.type
_entity.pdbx_description
1 polymer ?
#
loop_
_entity_poly.entity_id
_entity_poly.type
_entity_poly.pdbx_seq_one_letter_code
_entity_poly.pdbx_strand_id
1 'polypeptide(L)'
;MWKSLCSYGAGCSAPWIVWGDFNNVLYPNERIGSDVSWSEIREFRQCLHTTDLHDAKVFGSFFTWNNKHEGGDRVFSRIDQVLVNSLWYSLFPDAMDHFLREGTFDHCPCVINLFDVQPPKARPFKYFNMWSMDKSFTHIVSGCWSQSVVGNPMF
;
A
#
# COMPACT_ATOMS: atom_id res chain seq x y z
N MET A 1 5.23 10.81 -21.11
CA MET A 1 4.91 9.60 -20.32
C MET A 1 3.40 9.41 -20.16
N TRP A 2 2.68 10.29 -19.45
CA TRP A 2 1.25 10.12 -19.12
C TRP A 2 0.33 9.87 -20.32
N LYS A 3 0.50 10.63 -21.41
CA LYS A 3 -0.27 10.41 -22.64
C LYS A 3 -0.11 8.99 -23.21
N SER A 4 1.09 8.45 -23.15
CA SER A 4 1.37 7.07 -23.61
C SER A 4 0.68 6.06 -22.70
N LEU A 5 0.75 6.24 -21.39
CA LEU A 5 0.04 5.37 -20.43
C LEU A 5 -1.48 5.41 -20.65
N CYS A 6 -2.05 6.60 -20.86
CA CYS A 6 -3.46 6.74 -21.26
C CYS A 6 -3.78 6.00 -22.56
N SER A 7 -2.91 6.08 -23.57
CA SER A 7 -3.13 5.39 -24.84
C SER A 7 -3.09 3.86 -24.70
N TYR A 8 -2.23 3.33 -23.83
CA TYR A 8 -2.23 1.90 -23.52
C TYR A 8 -3.49 1.48 -22.75
N GLY A 9 -3.90 2.27 -21.75
CA GLY A 9 -5.09 1.99 -20.95
C GLY A 9 -6.39 2.05 -21.76
N ALA A 10 -6.50 2.95 -22.74
CA ALA A 10 -7.70 3.08 -23.57
C ALA A 10 -8.06 1.81 -24.35
N GLY A 11 -7.07 0.96 -24.66
CA GLY A 11 -7.29 -0.33 -25.32
C GLY A 11 -7.26 -1.53 -24.38
N CYS A 12 -7.07 -1.33 -23.07
CA CYS A 12 -6.87 -2.42 -22.12
C CYS A 12 -8.21 -2.85 -21.51
N SER A 13 -8.70 -4.02 -21.92
CA SER A 13 -9.88 -4.69 -21.34
C SER A 13 -9.51 -5.87 -20.44
N ALA A 14 -8.24 -5.97 -20.04
CA ALA A 14 -7.70 -7.04 -19.22
C ALA A 14 -7.20 -6.53 -17.86
N PRO A 15 -7.03 -7.42 -16.86
CA PRO A 15 -6.21 -7.13 -15.69
C PRO A 15 -4.82 -6.67 -16.13
N TRP A 16 -4.37 -5.52 -15.64
CA TRP A 16 -3.01 -5.04 -15.92
C TRP A 16 -2.43 -4.29 -14.72
N ILE A 17 -1.11 -4.33 -14.69
CA ILE A 17 -0.25 -3.77 -13.66
C ILE A 17 0.84 -2.96 -14.34
N VAL A 18 1.19 -1.83 -13.74
CA VAL A 18 2.31 -0.99 -14.13
C VAL A 18 3.07 -0.64 -12.87
N TRP A 19 4.37 -0.93 -12.84
CA TRP A 19 5.20 -0.64 -11.68
C TRP A 19 6.50 0.03 -12.09
N GLY A 20 7.08 0.78 -11.15
CA GLY A 20 8.41 1.38 -11.31
C GLY A 20 8.47 2.80 -10.76
N ASP A 21 9.53 3.50 -11.15
CA ASP A 21 9.77 4.90 -10.79
C ASP A 21 8.96 5.83 -11.70
N PHE A 22 7.97 6.51 -11.12
CA PHE A 22 7.14 7.50 -11.80
C PHE A 22 7.70 8.93 -11.70
N ASN A 23 8.72 9.15 -10.86
CA ASN A 23 9.23 10.48 -10.50
C ASN A 23 8.15 11.48 -10.04
N ASN A 24 7.00 10.97 -9.58
CA ASN A 24 5.85 11.77 -9.18
C ASN A 24 5.14 11.10 -8.01
N VAL A 25 4.52 11.91 -7.14
CA VAL A 25 3.77 11.44 -5.97
C VAL A 25 2.27 11.58 -6.23
N LEU A 26 1.42 10.84 -5.52
CA LEU A 26 -0.03 10.96 -5.63
C LEU A 26 -0.58 12.06 -4.73
N TYR A 27 0.07 12.30 -3.61
CA TYR A 27 -0.34 13.27 -2.61
C TYR A 27 0.84 14.11 -2.12
N PRO A 28 0.65 15.40 -1.78
CA PRO A 28 1.75 16.24 -1.30
C PRO A 28 2.49 15.70 -0.07
N ASN A 29 1.78 15.00 0.82
CA ASN A 29 2.35 14.40 2.03
C ASN A 29 3.19 13.13 1.77
N GLU A 30 3.29 12.69 0.51
CA GLU A 30 4.17 11.60 0.09
C GLU A 30 5.58 12.10 -0.28
N ARG A 31 5.87 13.37 0.00
CA ARG A 31 7.22 13.94 0.02
C ARG A 31 7.45 14.68 1.34
N ILE A 32 8.67 14.53 1.89
CA ILE A 32 9.15 15.27 3.06
C ILE A 32 10.50 15.89 2.70
N GLY A 33 10.76 17.11 3.17
CA GLY A 33 12.00 17.86 2.92
C GLY A 33 11.97 18.70 1.64
N SER A 34 10.89 18.63 0.87
CA SER A 34 10.63 19.48 -0.30
C SER A 34 9.12 19.56 -0.52
N ASP A 35 8.64 20.75 -0.86
CA ASP A 35 7.21 20.97 -1.12
C ASP A 35 6.77 20.33 -2.44
N VAL A 36 5.51 19.89 -2.45
CA VAL A 36 4.82 19.43 -3.66
C VAL A 36 3.47 20.12 -3.72
N SER A 37 3.20 20.77 -4.84
CA SER A 37 1.93 21.41 -5.14
C SER A 37 0.96 20.44 -5.80
N TRP A 38 -0.34 20.67 -5.60
CA TRP A 38 -1.39 19.93 -6.31
C TRP A 38 -1.32 20.11 -7.84
N SER A 39 -0.79 21.22 -8.32
CA SER A 39 -0.58 21.47 -9.75
C SER A 39 0.45 20.54 -10.37
N GLU A 40 1.55 20.25 -9.67
CA GLU A 40 2.63 19.38 -10.17
C GLU A 40 2.16 17.93 -10.34
N ILE A 41 1.29 17.46 -9.44
CA ILE A 41 0.80 16.07 -9.45
C ILE A 41 -0.50 15.88 -10.24
N ARG A 42 -1.10 16.98 -10.73
CA ARG A 42 -2.41 16.97 -11.39
C ARG A 42 -2.44 16.05 -12.61
N GLU A 43 -1.44 16.14 -13.49
CA GLU A 43 -1.42 15.35 -14.72
C GLU A 43 -1.29 13.86 -14.43
N PHE A 44 -0.48 13.50 -13.43
CA PHE A 44 -0.31 12.11 -13.02
C PHE A 44 -1.62 11.54 -12.47
N ARG A 45 -2.27 12.25 -11.54
CA ARG A 45 -3.58 11.85 -11.00
C ARG A 45 -4.65 11.73 -12.08
N GLN A 46 -4.69 12.67 -13.02
CA GLN A 46 -5.61 12.63 -14.15
C GLN A 46 -5.36 11.41 -15.05
N CYS A 47 -4.09 11.09 -15.29
CA CYS A 47 -3.70 9.90 -16.06
C CYS A 47 -4.24 8.64 -15.41
N LEU A 48 -4.00 8.45 -14.11
CA LEU A 48 -4.48 7.28 -13.37
C LEU A 48 -5.99 7.14 -13.40
N HIS A 49 -6.70 8.25 -13.22
CA HIS A 49 -8.16 8.27 -13.33
C HIS A 49 -8.63 7.85 -14.73
N THR A 50 -8.00 8.37 -15.79
CA THR A 50 -8.35 8.03 -17.18
C THR A 50 -8.05 6.57 -17.52
N THR A 51 -7.05 5.96 -16.89
CA THR A 51 -6.63 4.56 -17.14
C THR A 51 -7.24 3.54 -16.20
N ASP A 52 -8.13 3.96 -15.29
CA ASP A 52 -8.59 3.13 -14.16
C ASP A 52 -7.42 2.50 -13.38
N LEU A 53 -6.32 3.22 -13.22
CA LEU A 53 -5.18 2.73 -12.44
C LEU A 53 -5.25 3.30 -11.03
N HIS A 54 -4.94 2.46 -10.06
CA HIS A 54 -4.98 2.77 -8.64
C HIS A 54 -3.71 2.27 -7.97
N ASP A 55 -3.27 2.96 -6.93
CA ASP A 55 -2.17 2.51 -6.09
C ASP A 55 -2.53 1.16 -5.46
N ALA A 56 -1.64 0.18 -5.62
CA ALA A 56 -1.83 -1.17 -5.13
C ALA A 56 -1.64 -1.25 -3.60
N LYS A 57 -2.10 -2.35 -2.99
CA LYS A 57 -1.90 -2.59 -1.56
C LYS A 57 -0.41 -2.85 -1.28
N VAL A 58 0.24 -1.91 -0.59
CA VAL A 58 1.66 -1.99 -0.24
C VAL A 58 1.89 -2.24 1.26
N PHE A 59 3.02 -2.85 1.59
CA PHE A 59 3.61 -2.83 2.93
C PHE A 59 5.12 -2.61 2.87
N GLY A 60 5.71 -2.30 4.02
CA GLY A 60 7.13 -2.00 4.15
C GLY A 60 7.41 -0.50 4.12
N SER A 61 8.45 -0.09 3.40
CA SER A 61 8.90 1.29 3.32
C SER A 61 7.86 2.17 2.63
N PHE A 62 7.33 3.18 3.35
CA PHE A 62 6.36 4.12 2.78
C PHE A 62 7.01 5.10 1.79
N PHE A 63 8.15 5.67 2.14
CA PHE A 63 8.98 6.44 1.22
C PHE A 63 9.89 5.48 0.47
N THR A 64 9.84 5.53 -0.85
CA THR A 64 10.55 4.61 -1.72
C THR A 64 11.86 5.18 -2.24
N TRP A 65 12.05 6.49 -2.14
CA TRP A 65 13.26 7.18 -2.56
C TRP A 65 13.76 8.20 -1.52
N ASN A 66 15.07 8.42 -1.47
CA ASN A 66 15.67 9.56 -0.77
C ASN A 66 16.95 10.06 -1.46
N ASN A 67 17.25 11.35 -1.33
CA ASN A 67 18.42 11.97 -1.96
C ASN A 67 19.76 11.70 -1.26
N LYS A 68 19.80 10.84 -0.23
CA LYS A 68 21.00 10.49 0.57
C LYS A 68 21.72 11.65 1.27
N HIS A 69 21.19 12.87 1.23
CA HIS A 69 21.74 13.99 1.98
C HIS A 69 21.47 13.86 3.49
N GLU A 70 22.09 14.70 4.30
CA GLU A 70 21.90 14.71 5.75
C GLU A 70 21.23 16.02 6.21
N GLY A 71 20.69 16.01 7.43
CA GLY A 71 20.12 17.21 8.05
C GLY A 71 18.94 17.81 7.28
N GLY A 72 18.91 19.14 7.18
CA GLY A 72 17.81 19.89 6.56
C GLY A 72 17.68 19.70 5.05
N ASP A 73 18.72 19.19 4.39
CA ASP A 73 18.71 18.94 2.94
C ASP A 73 18.18 17.55 2.58
N ARG A 74 17.82 16.72 3.58
CA ARG A 74 17.33 15.36 3.35
C ARG A 74 15.90 15.38 2.83
N VAL A 75 15.71 14.79 1.65
CA VAL A 75 14.40 14.62 1.01
C VAL A 75 14.04 13.14 0.97
N PHE A 76 12.79 12.83 1.31
CA PHE A 76 12.18 11.51 1.13
C PHE A 76 10.96 11.65 0.23
N SER A 77 10.77 10.74 -0.73
CA SER A 77 9.65 10.78 -1.67
C SER A 77 9.15 9.38 -1.97
N ARG A 78 7.83 9.21 -2.16
CA ARG A 78 7.22 7.97 -2.64
C ARG A 78 7.01 8.06 -4.16
N ILE A 79 8.06 7.77 -4.93
CA ILE A 79 8.03 7.89 -6.41
C ILE A 79 8.00 6.55 -7.13
N ASP A 80 8.52 5.49 -6.50
CA ASP A 80 8.28 4.12 -6.94
C ASP A 80 6.90 3.67 -6.49
N GLN A 81 6.06 3.25 -7.45
CA GLN A 81 4.68 2.83 -7.19
C GLN A 81 4.35 1.57 -7.98
N VAL A 82 3.37 0.82 -7.48
CA VAL A 82 2.74 -0.29 -8.19
C VAL A 82 1.28 0.09 -8.41
N LEU A 83 0.89 0.18 -9.68
CA LEU A 83 -0.41 0.68 -10.10
C LEU A 83 -1.17 -0.43 -10.83
N VAL A 84 -2.41 -0.65 -10.44
CA VAL A 84 -3.24 -1.76 -10.92
C VAL A 84 -4.64 -1.27 -11.25
N ASN A 85 -5.32 -1.92 -12.19
CA ASN A 85 -6.72 -1.61 -12.49
C ASN A 85 -7.73 -2.41 -11.66
N SER A 86 -9.00 -2.03 -11.77
CA SER A 86 -10.09 -2.71 -11.04
C SER A 86 -10.20 -4.20 -11.40
N LEU A 87 -9.88 -4.57 -12.65
CA LEU A 87 -9.86 -5.97 -13.10
C LEU A 87 -8.75 -6.78 -12.43
N TRP A 88 -7.59 -6.16 -12.18
CA TRP A 88 -6.51 -6.78 -11.42
C TRP A 88 -6.94 -7.11 -9.99
N TYR A 89 -7.58 -6.18 -9.29
CA TYR A 89 -8.11 -6.44 -7.95
C TYR A 89 -9.14 -7.58 -7.92
N SER A 90 -9.93 -7.71 -8.98
CA SER A 90 -10.90 -8.78 -9.11
C SER A 90 -10.23 -10.15 -9.29
N LEU A 91 -9.08 -10.19 -9.97
CA LEU A 91 -8.35 -11.43 -10.24
C LEU A 91 -7.38 -11.81 -9.11
N PHE A 92 -6.74 -10.83 -8.46
CA PHE A 92 -5.75 -11.01 -7.40
C PHE A 92 -6.13 -10.21 -6.14
N PRO A 93 -7.22 -10.56 -5.44
CA PRO A 93 -7.72 -9.79 -4.29
C PRO A 93 -6.74 -9.74 -3.11
N ASP A 94 -5.89 -10.77 -3.00
CA ASP A 94 -4.88 -10.96 -1.97
C ASP A 94 -3.47 -10.52 -2.41
N ALA A 95 -3.31 -9.98 -3.62
CA ALA A 95 -2.02 -9.45 -4.06
C ALA A 95 -1.58 -8.32 -3.13
N MET A 96 -0.29 -8.36 -2.79
CA MET A 96 0.31 -7.38 -1.89
C MET A 96 1.77 -7.13 -2.27
N ASP A 97 2.13 -5.86 -2.29
CA ASP A 97 3.46 -5.42 -2.70
C ASP A 97 4.32 -5.08 -1.50
N HIS A 98 5.58 -5.50 -1.52
CA HIS A 98 6.53 -5.26 -0.43
C HIS A 98 7.64 -4.33 -0.90
N PHE A 99 7.64 -3.08 -0.40
CA PHE A 99 8.80 -2.21 -0.52
C PHE A 99 9.80 -2.54 0.59
N LEU A 100 10.94 -3.10 0.20
CA LEU A 100 12.03 -3.45 1.09
C LEU A 100 12.78 -2.19 1.56
N ARG A 101 13.71 -2.36 2.49
CA ARG A 101 14.61 -1.27 2.88
C ARG A 101 15.57 -0.97 1.73
N GLU A 102 15.83 0.32 1.52
CA GLU A 102 16.71 0.85 0.49
C GLU A 102 18.18 0.42 0.68
N GLY A 103 18.61 0.22 1.93
CA GLY A 103 20.00 -0.08 2.25
C GLY A 103 20.95 1.00 1.71
N THR A 104 21.88 0.61 0.84
CA THR A 104 22.82 1.54 0.19
C THR A 104 22.23 2.24 -1.05
N PHE A 105 21.09 1.78 -1.56
CA PHE A 105 20.41 2.39 -2.70
C PHE A 105 19.60 3.62 -2.26
N ASP A 106 19.45 4.58 -3.16
CA ASP A 106 18.51 5.70 -3.02
C ASP A 106 17.05 5.28 -3.19
N HIS A 107 16.79 4.21 -3.97
CA HIS A 107 15.48 3.57 -4.12
C HIS A 107 15.28 2.32 -3.24
N CYS A 108 14.03 2.04 -2.88
CA CYS A 108 13.57 0.83 -2.21
C CYS A 108 13.18 -0.23 -3.25
N PRO A 109 13.78 -1.43 -3.23
CA PRO A 109 13.32 -2.54 -4.08
C PRO A 109 11.88 -2.94 -3.76
N CYS A 110 11.09 -3.24 -4.78
CA CYS A 110 9.71 -3.72 -4.64
C CYS A 110 9.60 -5.20 -5.01
N VAL A 111 8.87 -5.97 -4.21
CA VAL A 111 8.48 -7.35 -4.51
C VAL A 111 6.96 -7.42 -4.61
N ILE A 112 6.46 -7.72 -5.81
CA ILE A 112 5.03 -7.91 -6.06
C ILE A 112 4.69 -9.37 -5.79
N ASN A 113 3.84 -9.63 -4.79
CA ASN A 113 3.37 -10.98 -4.50
C ASN A 113 1.93 -11.17 -4.96
N LEU A 114 1.73 -12.03 -5.96
CA LEU A 114 0.42 -12.26 -6.61
C LEU A 114 -0.48 -13.21 -5.82
N PHE A 115 0.11 -14.07 -5.00
CA PHE A 115 -0.59 -15.12 -4.26
C PHE A 115 -0.05 -15.18 -2.84
N ASP A 116 -0.90 -15.46 -1.86
CA ASP A 116 -0.38 -15.94 -0.59
C ASP A 116 0.16 -17.36 -0.83
N VAL A 117 1.46 -17.46 -1.10
CA VAL A 117 2.15 -18.76 -1.32
C VAL A 117 2.12 -19.60 -0.03
N GLN A 118 1.68 -19.03 1.09
CA GLN A 118 1.51 -19.72 2.35
C GLN A 118 0.02 -19.94 2.61
N PRO A 119 -0.43 -21.15 2.99
CA PRO A 119 -1.74 -21.28 3.60
C PRO A 119 -1.82 -20.29 4.77
N PRO A 120 -2.97 -19.65 5.01
CA PRO A 120 -3.11 -18.63 6.03
C PRO A 120 -2.61 -19.21 7.36
N LYS A 121 -1.41 -18.79 7.77
CA LYS A 121 -0.90 -19.14 9.10
C LYS A 121 -1.91 -18.56 10.07
N ALA A 122 -2.35 -19.37 11.04
CA ALA A 122 -3.25 -18.92 12.10
C ALA A 122 -2.72 -17.58 12.62
N ARG A 123 -3.41 -16.48 12.28
CA ARG A 123 -2.99 -15.14 12.68
C ARG A 123 -3.24 -15.07 14.17
N PRO A 124 -2.21 -14.85 15.01
CA PRO A 124 -2.45 -14.72 16.43
C PRO A 124 -3.38 -13.54 16.65
N PHE A 125 -4.40 -13.73 17.48
CA PHE A 125 -5.22 -12.62 17.95
C PHE A 125 -4.32 -11.64 18.70
N LYS A 126 -4.24 -10.40 18.19
CA LYS A 126 -3.47 -9.31 18.78
C LYS A 126 -4.41 -8.18 19.13
N TYR A 127 -4.19 -7.59 20.30
CA TYR A 127 -4.94 -6.44 20.78
C TYR A 127 -3.97 -5.54 21.57
N PHE A 128 -4.29 -4.25 21.70
CA PHE A 128 -3.40 -3.35 22.44
C PHE A 128 -3.43 -3.67 23.92
N ASN A 129 -2.26 -3.84 24.56
CA ASN A 129 -2.14 -4.14 25.99
C ASN A 129 -2.89 -3.14 26.88
N MET A 130 -3.05 -1.89 26.41
CA MET A 130 -3.80 -0.87 27.14
C MET A 130 -5.25 -1.27 27.44
N TRP A 131 -5.88 -2.09 26.60
CA TRP A 131 -7.24 -2.56 26.84
C TRP A 131 -7.33 -3.51 28.03
N SER A 132 -6.29 -4.30 28.32
CA SER A 132 -6.24 -5.12 29.54
C SER A 132 -6.01 -4.33 30.81
N MET A 133 -5.58 -3.07 30.71
CA MET A 133 -5.41 -2.19 31.86
C MET A 133 -6.71 -1.50 32.28
N ASP A 134 -7.75 -1.56 31.43
CA ASP A 134 -9.06 -1.01 31.78
C ASP A 134 -9.77 -1.88 32.82
N LYS A 135 -10.35 -1.25 33.84
CA LYS A 135 -11.04 -1.95 34.94
C LYS A 135 -12.23 -2.79 34.47
N SER A 136 -12.83 -2.44 33.33
CA SER A 136 -13.96 -3.14 32.73
C SER A 136 -13.55 -4.36 31.89
N PHE A 137 -12.27 -4.50 31.55
CA PHE A 137 -11.78 -5.55 30.64
C PHE A 137 -12.25 -6.95 31.04
N THR A 138 -11.97 -7.35 32.29
CA THR A 138 -12.34 -8.69 32.80
C THR A 138 -13.84 -8.93 32.73
N HIS A 139 -14.65 -7.91 33.03
CA HIS A 139 -16.11 -8.03 33.02
C HIS A 139 -16.65 -8.19 31.59
N ILE A 140 -16.18 -7.38 30.65
CA ILE A 140 -16.57 -7.44 29.23
C ILE A 140 -16.22 -8.80 28.66
N VAL A 141 -14.98 -9.24 28.88
CA VAL A 141 -14.44 -10.49 28.37
C VAL A 141 -15.21 -11.70 28.93
N SER A 142 -15.50 -11.72 30.24
CA SER A 142 -16.34 -12.76 30.86
C SER A 142 -17.77 -12.74 30.32
N GLY A 143 -18.33 -11.55 30.09
CA GLY A 143 -19.66 -11.38 29.52
C GLY A 143 -19.75 -11.94 28.11
N CYS A 144 -18.75 -11.69 27.27
CA CYS A 144 -18.68 -12.24 25.91
C CYS A 144 -18.50 -13.76 25.93
N TRP A 145 -17.63 -14.31 26.78
CA TRP A 145 -17.39 -15.76 26.84
C TRP A 145 -18.58 -16.57 27.36
N SER A 146 -19.50 -15.95 28.08
CA SER A 146 -20.70 -16.60 28.60
C SER A 146 -21.84 -16.66 27.57
N GLN A 147 -21.68 -16.03 26.41
CA GLN A 147 -22.67 -16.07 25.35
C GLN A 147 -22.57 -17.38 24.57
N SER A 148 -23.71 -18.01 24.29
CA SER A 148 -23.77 -19.13 23.36
C SER A 148 -23.61 -18.59 21.94
N VAL A 149 -22.50 -18.94 21.29
CA VAL A 149 -22.21 -18.54 19.92
C VAL A 149 -22.19 -19.79 19.06
N VAL A 150 -23.03 -19.83 18.02
CA VAL A 150 -22.91 -20.84 16.95
C VAL A 150 -21.75 -20.40 16.06
N GLY A 151 -20.55 -20.85 16.41
CA GLY A 151 -19.36 -20.61 15.60
C GLY A 151 -19.28 -21.56 14.40
N ASN A 152 -18.48 -21.18 13.40
CA ASN A 152 -17.88 -22.17 12.51
C ASN A 152 -16.76 -22.88 13.28
N PRO A 153 -16.57 -24.20 13.13
CA PRO A 153 -15.38 -24.85 13.66
C PRO A 153 -14.16 -24.10 13.11
N MET A 154 -13.34 -23.54 14.00
CA MET A 154 -11.98 -23.12 13.61
C MET A 154 -11.18 -24.40 13.40
N PHE A 155 -11.30 -24.94 12.18
CA PHE A 155 -10.72 -26.19 11.66
C PHE A 155 -11.19 -27.48 12.34
#